data_AF-A0A4P9Y6T8-F1
#
_entry.id   AF-A0A4P9Y6T8-F1
#
_cell.length_a   1.000
_cell.length_b   1.000
_cell.length_c   1.000
_cell.angle_alpha   90.00
_cell.angle_beta   90.00
_cell.angle_gamma   90.00
#
_symmetry.space_group_name_H-M   'P 1'
#
loop_
_entity.id
_entity.type
_entity.pdbx_description
1 polymer ?
#
loop_
_entity_poly.entity_id
_entity_poly.type
_entity_poly.pdbx_seq_one_letter_code
_entity_poly.pdbx_strand_id
1 'polypeptide(L)'
;LLLAFILEPLIPAFKRHFSPVDPEISFPFAHSPAVPVISLFFLSYFVPFAAITLVALSFHRRWHHYHFAVQGLLCSLAFTALITHVLKNTVGRPRPDLLARCQPQIPEPVPILVDVSICQEQNEYLINDGFKSFPSGHSSYSFAGLGYLGFYLAGQVRLLRAHTPPWKSLIVLLPFLMALLVAVSRISDYRHHWSDVLVGSAIGASCAWYFYRRHFPAVGSPVCSAPYA
;
A
#
# COMPACT_ATOMS: atom_id res chain seq x y z
N LEU A 1 11.11 -7.69 3.77
CA LEU A 1 10.54 -6.42 3.25
C LEU A 1 11.45 -5.79 2.22
N LEU A 2 12.61 -5.24 2.59
CA LEU A 2 13.58 -4.67 1.63
C LEU A 2 13.97 -5.65 0.51
N LEU A 3 14.29 -6.91 0.86
CA LEU A 3 14.61 -7.93 -0.13
C LEU A 3 13.47 -8.19 -1.12
N ALA A 4 12.22 -8.22 -0.65
CA ALA A 4 11.06 -8.44 -1.53
C ALA A 4 10.88 -7.28 -2.53
N PHE A 5 11.10 -6.05 -2.10
CA PHE A 5 11.09 -4.88 -2.98
C PHE A 5 12.27 -4.83 -3.96
N ILE A 6 13.45 -5.26 -3.53
CA ILE A 6 14.65 -5.32 -4.39
C ILE A 6 14.47 -6.41 -5.47
N LEU A 7 13.83 -7.52 -5.12
CA LEU A 7 13.58 -8.64 -6.03
C LEU A 7 12.34 -8.44 -6.91
N GLU A 8 11.39 -7.58 -6.52
CA GLU A 8 10.15 -7.35 -7.27
C GLU A 8 10.38 -6.95 -8.75
N PRO A 9 11.32 -6.04 -9.09
CA PRO A 9 11.64 -5.71 -10.49
C PRO A 9 12.05 -6.92 -11.33
N LEU A 10 12.74 -7.89 -10.71
CA LEU A 10 13.34 -9.05 -11.37
C LEU A 10 12.30 -10.13 -11.73
N ILE A 11 11.14 -10.10 -11.07
CA ILE A 11 10.05 -11.04 -11.37
C ILE A 11 9.19 -10.44 -12.49
N PRO A 12 9.11 -11.08 -13.67
CA PRO A 12 8.25 -10.62 -14.74
C PRO A 12 6.78 -10.77 -14.33
N ALA A 13 5.98 -9.74 -14.57
CA ALA A 13 4.54 -9.84 -14.44
C ALA A 13 3.94 -10.55 -15.66
N PHE A 14 2.84 -11.27 -15.44
CA PHE A 14 2.01 -11.81 -16.52
C PHE A 14 1.64 -10.69 -17.52
N LYS A 15 1.74 -10.99 -18.81
CA LYS A 15 1.44 -10.05 -19.90
C LYS A 15 0.07 -10.34 -20.45
N ARG A 16 -0.96 -9.70 -19.88
CA ARG A 16 -2.32 -9.83 -20.39
C ARG A 16 -2.42 -9.13 -21.76
N HIS A 17 -3.13 -9.74 -22.71
CA HIS A 17 -3.51 -9.04 -23.94
C HIS A 17 -4.31 -7.77 -23.63
N PHE A 18 -4.09 -6.72 -24.41
CA PHE A 18 -4.74 -5.43 -24.27
C PHE A 18 -5.23 -4.94 -25.63
N SER A 19 -6.07 -3.91 -25.67
CA SER A 19 -6.45 -3.27 -26.94
C SER A 19 -5.55 -2.06 -27.19
N PRO A 20 -5.01 -1.88 -28.42
CA PRO A 20 -4.12 -0.75 -28.72
C PRO A 20 -4.84 0.61 -28.73
N VAL A 21 -6.17 0.61 -28.65
CA VAL A 21 -7.03 1.81 -28.69
C VAL A 21 -7.88 1.97 -27.42
N ASP A 22 -7.52 1.29 -26.33
CA ASP A 22 -8.25 1.35 -25.06
C ASP A 22 -7.96 2.68 -24.31
N PRO A 23 -9.00 3.53 -24.07
CA PRO A 23 -8.84 4.80 -23.39
C PRO A 23 -8.47 4.66 -21.91
N GLU A 24 -8.74 3.52 -21.26
CA GLU A 24 -8.39 3.32 -19.85
C GLU A 24 -6.87 3.21 -19.65
N ILE A 25 -6.11 2.86 -20.72
CA ILE A 25 -4.66 2.65 -20.69
C ILE A 25 -3.88 3.66 -21.56
N SER A 26 -4.54 4.73 -22.02
CA SER A 26 -3.98 5.74 -22.90
C SER A 26 -3.54 7.04 -22.19
N PHE A 27 -3.47 7.04 -20.86
CA PHE A 27 -3.04 8.22 -20.09
C PHE A 27 -1.54 8.48 -20.24
N PRO A 28 -1.09 9.74 -20.07
CA PRO A 28 0.32 10.08 -20.14
C PRO A 28 1.12 9.46 -19.00
N PHE A 29 2.37 9.09 -19.28
CA PHE A 29 3.30 8.61 -18.27
C PHE A 29 3.75 9.76 -17.35
N ALA A 30 3.49 9.63 -16.05
CA ALA A 30 3.95 10.59 -15.05
C ALA A 30 5.43 10.36 -14.69
N HIS A 31 6.33 11.23 -15.17
CA HIS A 31 7.77 11.16 -14.87
C HIS A 31 8.11 11.46 -13.40
N SER A 32 7.28 12.26 -12.73
CA SER A 32 7.48 12.67 -11.34
C SER A 32 6.26 12.26 -10.51
N PRO A 33 6.28 11.08 -9.88
CA PRO A 33 5.16 10.64 -9.05
C PRO A 33 5.05 11.51 -7.80
N ALA A 34 3.82 11.88 -7.42
CA ALA A 34 3.56 12.70 -6.24
C ALA A 34 4.10 12.08 -4.94
N VAL A 35 4.07 10.75 -4.84
CA VAL A 35 4.69 9.98 -3.75
C VAL A 35 5.70 8.99 -4.35
N PRO A 36 7.00 9.26 -4.23
CA PRO A 36 8.05 8.31 -4.58
C PRO A 36 8.09 7.10 -3.63
N VAL A 37 8.66 5.99 -4.10
CA VAL A 37 8.78 4.74 -3.31
C VAL A 37 9.56 4.96 -2.01
N ILE A 38 10.60 5.79 -2.03
CA ILE A 38 11.38 6.12 -0.83
C ILE A 38 10.48 6.79 0.22
N SER A 39 9.69 7.79 -0.20
CA SER A 39 8.73 8.47 0.68
C SER A 39 7.67 7.51 1.22
N LEU A 40 7.22 6.54 0.43
CA LEU A 40 6.32 5.49 0.89
C LEU A 40 6.93 4.66 2.04
N PHE A 41 8.20 4.27 1.93
CA PHE A 41 8.89 3.55 3.01
C PHE A 41 9.03 4.39 4.28
N PHE A 42 9.40 5.66 4.15
CA PHE A 42 9.45 6.59 5.28
C PHE A 42 8.09 6.72 5.97
N LEU A 43 7.02 6.93 5.19
CA LEU A 43 5.67 7.09 5.72
C LEU A 43 5.09 5.80 6.30
N SER A 44 5.35 4.63 5.71
CA SER A 44 4.70 3.38 6.10
C SER A 44 5.47 2.59 7.17
N TYR A 45 6.77 2.81 7.31
CA TYR A 45 7.60 2.12 8.30
C TYR A 45 8.17 3.06 9.36
N PHE A 46 8.98 4.04 8.94
CA PHE A 46 9.74 4.87 9.88
C PHE A 46 8.84 5.78 10.72
N VAL A 47 7.81 6.40 10.12
CA VAL A 47 6.85 7.23 10.86
C VAL A 47 6.07 6.40 11.91
N PRO A 48 5.42 5.27 11.57
CA PRO A 48 4.81 4.38 12.55
C PRO A 48 5.76 3.89 13.63
N PHE A 49 6.97 3.47 13.26
CA PHE A 49 7.98 3.00 14.20
C PHE A 49 8.38 4.08 15.21
N ALA A 50 8.66 5.29 14.73
CA ALA A 50 9.00 6.43 15.57
C ALA A 50 7.84 6.79 16.50
N ALA A 51 6.61 6.86 15.98
CA ALA A 51 5.42 7.16 16.79
C ALA A 51 5.16 6.10 17.88
N ILE A 52 5.28 4.81 17.55
CA ILE A 52 5.17 3.70 18.52
C ILE A 52 6.27 3.83 19.59
N THR A 53 7.50 4.11 19.18
CA THR A 53 8.63 4.30 20.11
C THR A 53 8.38 5.48 21.05
N LEU A 54 7.92 6.62 20.55
CA LEU A 54 7.61 7.80 21.36
C LEU A 54 6.49 7.51 22.37
N VAL A 55 5.43 6.80 21.96
CA VAL A 55 4.35 6.39 22.86
C VAL A 55 4.86 5.41 23.92
N ALA A 56 5.72 4.46 23.55
CA ALA A 56 6.32 3.52 24.49
C ALA A 56 7.19 4.24 25.54
N LEU A 57 8.06 5.15 25.11
CA LEU A 57 8.89 5.96 26.01
C LEU A 57 8.05 6.84 26.96
N SER A 58 6.90 7.32 26.49
CA SER A 58 6.03 8.21 27.28
C SER A 58 5.14 7.46 28.28
N PHE A 59 4.58 6.31 27.89
CA PHE A 59 3.49 5.65 28.63
C PHE A 59 3.78 4.20 29.05
N HIS A 60 4.73 3.51 28.42
CA HIS A 60 4.96 2.07 28.64
C HIS A 60 6.43 1.76 28.93
N ARG A 61 6.79 1.73 30.22
CA ARG A 61 8.15 1.34 30.65
C ARG A 61 8.47 -0.16 30.48
N ARG A 62 7.53 -0.97 29.96
CA ARG A 62 7.68 -2.42 29.82
C ARG A 62 8.09 -2.77 28.39
N TRP A 63 9.30 -3.28 28.23
CA TRP A 63 9.85 -3.77 26.96
C TRP A 63 8.93 -4.69 26.18
N HIS A 64 8.19 -5.55 26.89
CA HIS A 64 7.22 -6.47 26.32
C HIS A 64 6.13 -5.77 25.49
N HIS A 65 5.60 -4.64 25.96
CA HIS A 65 4.55 -3.90 25.26
C HIS A 65 5.07 -3.29 23.96
N TYR A 66 6.27 -2.72 24.02
CA TYR A 66 6.94 -2.16 22.87
C TYR A 66 7.27 -3.23 21.83
N HIS A 67 7.80 -4.37 22.27
CA HIS A 67 8.12 -5.51 21.40
C HIS A 67 6.91 -5.94 20.57
N PHE A 68 5.76 -6.20 21.21
CA PHE A 68 4.55 -6.59 20.50
C PHE A 68 3.97 -5.49 19.60
N ALA A 69 4.09 -4.22 19.99
CA ALA A 69 3.68 -3.11 19.13
C ALA A 69 4.50 -3.06 17.84
N VAL A 70 5.83 -3.19 17.93
CA VAL A 70 6.72 -3.19 16.77
C VAL A 70 6.59 -4.48 15.95
N GLN A 71 6.47 -5.64 16.61
CA GLN A 71 6.25 -6.91 15.94
C GLN A 71 4.97 -6.89 15.10
N GLY A 72 3.86 -6.37 15.63
CA GLY A 72 2.62 -6.25 14.88
C GLY A 72 2.75 -5.34 13.65
N LEU A 73 3.48 -4.23 13.75
CA LEU A 73 3.77 -3.35 12.60
C LEU A 73 4.57 -4.09 11.51
N LEU A 74 5.65 -4.78 11.91
CA LEU A 74 6.51 -5.53 11.00
C LEU A 74 5.73 -6.66 10.31
N CYS A 75 4.92 -7.41 11.06
CA CYS A 75 4.07 -8.47 10.49
C CYS A 75 3.00 -7.92 9.55
N SER A 76 2.34 -6.81 9.90
CA SER A 76 1.38 -6.12 9.03
C SER A 76 1.99 -5.77 7.68
N LEU A 77 3.16 -5.13 7.68
CA LEU A 77 3.88 -4.76 6.46
C LEU A 77 4.36 -5.99 5.69
N ALA A 78 4.92 -7.00 6.36
CA ALA A 78 5.47 -8.19 5.71
C ALA A 78 4.40 -9.05 5.01
N PHE A 79 3.25 -9.25 5.65
CA PHE A 79 2.14 -10.00 5.04
C PHE A 79 1.48 -9.21 3.90
N THR A 80 1.32 -7.90 4.07
CA THR A 80 0.84 -7.03 3.00
C THR A 80 1.76 -7.09 1.79
N ALA A 81 3.08 -7.05 2.03
CA ALA A 81 4.08 -7.18 0.98
C ALA A 81 3.91 -8.48 0.20
N LEU A 82 3.87 -9.60 0.92
CA LEU A 82 3.72 -10.93 0.32
C LEU A 82 2.49 -10.99 -0.59
N ILE A 83 1.30 -10.62 -0.06
CA ILE A 83 0.04 -10.67 -0.81
C ILE A 83 0.10 -9.73 -2.03
N THR A 84 0.55 -8.49 -1.84
CA THR A 84 0.59 -7.48 -2.90
C THR A 84 1.53 -7.92 -4.03
N HIS A 85 2.73 -8.40 -3.71
CA HIS A 85 3.72 -8.80 -4.72
C HIS A 85 3.28 -10.03 -5.50
N VAL A 86 2.69 -11.03 -4.84
CA VAL A 86 2.13 -12.21 -5.52
C VAL A 86 1.07 -11.76 -6.53
N LEU A 87 0.07 -10.98 -6.09
CA LEU A 87 -1.02 -10.54 -6.96
C LEU A 87 -0.54 -9.64 -8.10
N LYS A 88 0.42 -8.74 -7.85
CA LYS A 88 1.01 -7.88 -8.88
C LYS A 88 1.61 -8.66 -10.04
N ASN A 89 2.33 -9.73 -9.71
CA ASN A 89 3.02 -10.53 -10.73
C ASN A 89 2.07 -11.52 -11.41
N THR A 90 1.05 -12.03 -10.72
CA THR A 90 0.13 -13.02 -11.28
C THR A 90 -1.01 -12.41 -12.11
N VAL A 91 -1.54 -11.24 -11.73
CA VAL A 91 -2.71 -10.65 -12.40
C VAL A 91 -2.33 -9.97 -13.72
N GLY A 92 -1.18 -9.29 -13.77
CA GLY A 92 -0.69 -8.72 -15.02
C GLY A 92 -1.57 -7.62 -15.62
N ARG A 93 -2.31 -6.88 -14.79
CA ARG A 93 -3.23 -5.82 -15.26
C ARG A 93 -2.41 -4.63 -15.83
N PRO A 94 -2.69 -4.20 -17.07
CA PRO A 94 -2.19 -2.94 -17.62
C PRO A 94 -2.41 -1.75 -16.68
N ARG A 95 -1.42 -0.86 -16.58
CA ARG A 95 -1.59 0.44 -15.92
C ARG A 95 -2.31 1.42 -16.84
N PRO A 96 -2.93 2.48 -16.27
CA PRO A 96 -3.57 3.51 -17.09
C PRO A 96 -2.62 4.23 -18.05
N ASP A 97 -1.31 4.18 -17.80
CA ASP A 97 -0.26 4.76 -18.64
C ASP A 97 0.49 3.72 -19.51
N LEU A 98 -0.08 2.52 -19.75
CA LEU A 98 0.60 1.45 -20.48
C LEU A 98 0.95 1.85 -21.91
N LEU A 99 0.04 2.47 -22.66
CA LEU A 99 0.31 2.81 -24.07
C LEU A 99 1.41 3.87 -24.20
N ALA A 100 1.48 4.82 -23.26
CA ALA A 100 2.55 5.81 -23.20
C ALA A 100 3.93 5.18 -22.94
N ARG A 101 3.98 4.08 -22.17
CA ARG A 101 5.21 3.29 -21.95
C ARG A 101 5.55 2.40 -23.15
N CYS A 102 4.53 1.79 -23.74
CA CYS A 102 4.67 0.76 -24.78
C CYS A 102 5.11 1.35 -26.11
N GLN A 103 4.62 2.55 -26.46
CA GLN A 103 4.81 3.18 -27.77
C GLN A 103 4.52 2.16 -28.90
N PRO A 104 3.28 1.63 -28.96
CA PRO A 104 2.97 0.50 -29.82
C PRO A 104 3.04 0.84 -31.31
N GLN A 105 3.58 -0.10 -32.11
CA GLN A 105 3.41 -0.09 -33.56
C GLN A 105 2.08 -0.76 -33.93
N ILE A 106 1.06 0.05 -34.21
CA ILE A 106 -0.30 -0.46 -34.47
C ILE A 106 -0.38 -0.99 -35.91
N PRO A 107 -0.67 -2.28 -36.12
CA PRO A 107 -0.85 -2.83 -37.46
C PRO A 107 -2.20 -2.40 -38.06
N GLU A 108 -2.26 -2.33 -39.39
CA GLU A 108 -3.49 -2.10 -40.14
C GLU A 108 -3.96 -3.42 -40.79
N PRO A 109 -5.23 -3.83 -40.62
CA PRO A 109 -6.29 -3.20 -39.84
C PRO A 109 -6.08 -3.31 -38.32
N VAL A 110 -6.60 -2.34 -37.56
CA VAL A 110 -6.41 -2.28 -36.10
C VAL A 110 -7.04 -3.50 -35.40
N PRO A 111 -6.25 -4.37 -34.76
CA PRO A 111 -6.75 -5.55 -34.07
C PRO A 111 -7.43 -5.16 -32.75
N ILE A 112 -8.43 -5.96 -32.34
CA ILE A 112 -9.15 -5.75 -31.08
C ILE A 112 -8.23 -6.00 -29.88
N LEU A 113 -7.42 -7.06 -29.94
CA LEU A 113 -6.47 -7.46 -28.89
C LEU A 113 -5.10 -7.74 -29.48
N VAL A 114 -4.07 -7.33 -28.75
CA VAL A 114 -2.65 -7.49 -29.09
C VAL A 114 -1.89 -7.99 -27.87
N ASP A 115 -0.73 -8.59 -28.11
CA ASP A 115 0.24 -8.91 -27.08
C ASP A 115 1.32 -7.82 -26.96
N VAL A 116 2.24 -7.99 -26.00
CA VAL A 116 3.28 -7.01 -25.69
C VAL A 116 4.32 -6.84 -26.82
N SER A 117 4.40 -7.76 -27.79
CA SER A 117 5.37 -7.70 -28.88
C SER A 117 5.23 -6.48 -29.79
N ILE A 118 4.08 -5.80 -29.77
CA ILE A 118 3.88 -4.57 -30.55
C ILE A 118 4.58 -3.34 -29.95
N CYS A 119 5.04 -3.43 -28.68
CA CYS A 119 5.70 -2.32 -28.00
C CYS A 119 7.09 -2.07 -28.59
N GLN A 120 7.41 -0.81 -28.88
CA GLN A 120 8.73 -0.40 -29.41
C GLN A 120 9.75 -0.09 -28.31
N GLU A 121 9.29 0.15 -27.08
CA GLU A 121 10.15 0.43 -25.94
C GLU A 121 11.11 -0.73 -25.63
N GLN A 122 12.41 -0.42 -25.60
CA GLN A 122 13.48 -1.40 -25.38
C GLN A 122 13.71 -1.67 -23.89
N ASN A 123 13.27 -0.77 -23.02
CA ASN A 123 13.39 -0.92 -21.58
C ASN A 123 12.38 -1.94 -21.05
N GLU A 124 12.81 -3.19 -20.94
CA GLU A 124 11.99 -4.29 -20.41
C GLU A 124 11.44 -3.99 -19.01
N TYR A 125 12.19 -3.26 -18.17
CA TYR A 125 11.70 -2.87 -16.84
C TYR A 125 10.51 -1.91 -16.94
N LEU A 126 10.54 -0.95 -17.87
CA LEU A 126 9.46 0.01 -18.05
C LEU A 126 8.17 -0.67 -18.53
N ILE A 127 8.30 -1.57 -19.52
CA ILE A 127 7.22 -2.43 -19.98
C ILE A 127 6.75 -3.35 -18.85
N ASN A 128 7.67 -3.93 -18.08
CA ASN A 128 7.31 -4.84 -16.99
C ASN A 128 6.50 -4.15 -15.89
N ASP A 129 6.91 -2.95 -15.49
CA ASP A 129 6.15 -2.12 -14.55
C ASP A 129 4.77 -1.75 -15.11
N GLY A 130 4.63 -1.59 -16.43
CA GLY A 130 3.36 -1.30 -17.10
C GLY A 130 2.26 -2.35 -16.89
N PHE A 131 2.61 -3.61 -16.59
CA PHE A 131 1.67 -4.70 -16.31
C PHE A 131 1.46 -4.97 -14.81
N LYS A 132 2.02 -4.14 -13.92
CA LYS A 132 1.94 -4.30 -12.46
C LYS A 132 0.91 -3.37 -11.83
N SER A 133 -0.25 -3.15 -12.46
CA SER A 133 -1.27 -2.24 -11.92
C SER A 133 -2.00 -2.82 -10.70
N PHE A 134 -2.44 -4.07 -10.75
CA PHE A 134 -3.29 -4.62 -9.69
C PHE A 134 -2.51 -5.50 -8.70
N PRO A 135 -2.68 -5.34 -7.37
CA PRO A 135 -3.25 -4.20 -6.67
C PRO A 135 -2.22 -3.05 -6.54
N SER A 136 -2.68 -1.89 -6.07
CA SER A 136 -1.79 -0.75 -5.82
C SER A 136 -0.91 -0.98 -4.59
N GLY A 137 0.40 -1.04 -4.79
CA GLY A 137 1.37 -1.20 -3.70
C GLY A 137 1.42 0.00 -2.77
N HIS A 138 1.40 1.23 -3.29
CA HIS A 138 1.45 2.42 -2.44
C HIS A 138 0.29 2.48 -1.47
N SER A 139 -0.89 2.11 -1.95
CA SER A 139 -2.11 2.05 -1.16
C SER A 139 -2.08 0.88 -0.16
N SER A 140 -1.64 -0.33 -0.54
CA SER A 140 -1.56 -1.43 0.42
C SER A 140 -0.54 -1.18 1.52
N TYR A 141 0.67 -0.74 1.18
CA TYR A 141 1.71 -0.43 2.16
C TYR A 141 1.35 0.73 3.09
N SER A 142 0.76 1.81 2.57
CA SER A 142 0.37 2.95 3.39
C SER A 142 -0.69 2.56 4.42
N PHE A 143 -1.73 1.81 4.02
CA PHE A 143 -2.74 1.32 4.95
C PHE A 143 -2.22 0.25 5.91
N ALA A 144 -1.26 -0.59 5.50
CA ALA A 144 -0.65 -1.57 6.38
C ALA A 144 0.19 -0.94 7.51
N GLY A 145 0.96 0.12 7.19
CA GLY A 145 1.82 0.82 8.14
C GLY A 145 1.09 1.87 8.96
N LEU A 146 0.54 2.89 8.28
CA LEU A 146 -0.16 3.99 8.92
C LEU A 146 -1.52 3.56 9.48
N GLY A 147 -2.21 2.62 8.84
CA GLY A 147 -3.44 2.06 9.41
C GLY A 147 -3.18 1.24 10.67
N TYR A 148 -2.07 0.49 10.73
CA TYR A 148 -1.65 -0.18 11.97
C TYR A 148 -1.34 0.85 13.07
N LEU A 149 -0.62 1.94 12.74
CA LEU A 149 -0.40 3.04 13.66
C LEU A 149 -1.73 3.63 14.17
N GLY A 150 -2.70 3.84 13.28
CA GLY A 150 -4.04 4.32 13.62
C GLY A 150 -4.74 3.41 14.63
N PHE A 151 -4.77 2.10 14.39
CA PHE A 151 -5.34 1.14 15.34
C PHE A 151 -4.59 1.10 16.68
N TYR A 152 -3.25 1.11 16.63
CA TYR A 152 -2.42 1.17 17.83
C TYR A 152 -2.75 2.41 18.66
N LEU A 153 -2.71 3.60 18.07
CA LEU A 153 -3.02 4.87 18.73
C LEU A 153 -4.45 4.88 19.29
N ALA A 154 -5.42 4.31 18.56
CA ALA A 154 -6.80 4.21 19.03
C ALA A 154 -6.92 3.45 20.37
N GLY A 155 -6.18 2.35 20.52
CA GLY A 155 -6.08 1.63 21.79
C GLY A 155 -5.35 2.43 22.87
N GLN A 156 -4.24 3.10 22.51
CA GLN A 156 -3.45 3.87 23.47
C GLN A 156 -4.19 5.07 24.06
N VAL A 157 -4.94 5.79 23.23
CA VAL A 157 -5.73 6.94 23.68
C VAL A 157 -7.09 6.55 24.26
N ARG A 158 -7.42 5.24 24.24
CA ARG A 158 -8.70 4.65 24.66
C ARG A 158 -9.88 5.30 23.94
N LEU A 159 -9.79 5.38 22.62
CA LEU A 159 -10.67 6.20 21.78
C LEU A 159 -12.16 5.97 22.06
N LEU A 160 -12.58 4.71 22.19
CA LEU A 160 -13.99 4.31 22.29
C LEU A 160 -14.51 4.22 23.74
N ARG A 161 -13.79 4.76 24.73
CA ARG A 161 -14.24 4.77 26.13
C ARG A 161 -15.21 5.93 26.37
N ALA A 162 -16.25 5.68 27.18
CA ALA A 162 -17.11 6.75 27.70
C ALA A 162 -16.21 7.80 28.39
N HIS A 163 -16.35 9.06 27.99
CA HIS A 163 -15.56 10.23 28.44
C HIS A 163 -14.19 10.45 27.80
N THR A 164 -13.79 9.70 26.77
CA THR A 164 -12.61 10.10 25.98
C THR A 164 -12.94 11.36 25.15
N PRO A 165 -12.16 12.45 25.25
CA PRO A 165 -12.48 13.70 24.56
C PRO A 165 -12.37 13.54 23.03
N PRO A 166 -13.29 14.14 22.25
CA PRO A 166 -13.45 13.86 20.82
C PRO A 166 -12.24 14.26 19.98
N TRP A 167 -11.45 15.25 20.40
CA TRP A 167 -10.24 15.69 19.69
C TRP A 167 -9.18 14.58 19.55
N LYS A 168 -9.19 13.57 20.44
CA LYS A 168 -8.29 12.40 20.31
C LYS A 168 -8.58 11.58 19.06
N SER A 169 -9.78 11.69 18.49
CA SER A 169 -10.09 11.10 17.18
C SER A 169 -9.22 11.68 16.08
N LEU A 170 -8.80 12.95 16.17
CA LEU A 170 -7.91 13.56 15.18
C LEU A 170 -6.54 12.87 15.17
N ILE A 171 -6.01 12.50 16.34
CA ILE A 171 -4.74 11.76 16.45
C ILE A 171 -4.84 10.40 15.76
N VAL A 172 -5.99 9.72 15.90
CA VAL A 172 -6.23 8.40 15.32
C VAL A 172 -6.51 8.48 13.83
N LEU A 173 -7.23 9.50 13.38
CA LEU A 173 -7.61 9.68 11.97
C LEU A 173 -6.46 10.20 11.12
N LEU A 174 -5.49 10.92 11.69
CA LEU A 174 -4.37 11.49 10.94
C LEU A 174 -3.57 10.42 10.17
N PRO A 175 -3.14 9.28 10.76
CA PRO A 175 -2.50 8.19 10.01
C PRO A 175 -3.37 7.64 8.87
N PHE A 176 -4.67 7.45 9.10
CA PHE A 176 -5.58 6.96 8.05
C PHE A 176 -5.75 7.98 6.91
N LEU A 177 -5.83 9.28 7.24
CA LEU A 177 -5.90 10.34 6.24
C LEU A 177 -4.60 10.40 5.42
N MET A 178 -3.44 10.29 6.06
CA MET A 178 -2.16 10.21 5.36
C MET A 178 -2.10 8.97 4.44
N ALA A 179 -2.58 7.82 4.89
CA ALA A 179 -2.65 6.61 4.07
C ALA A 179 -3.55 6.80 2.83
N LEU A 180 -4.70 7.45 3.03
CA LEU A 180 -5.65 7.78 1.97
C LEU A 180 -5.06 8.76 0.96
N LEU A 181 -4.36 9.82 1.40
CA LEU A 181 -3.70 10.77 0.50
C LEU A 181 -2.63 10.09 -0.36
N VAL A 182 -1.83 9.18 0.23
CA VAL A 182 -0.88 8.35 -0.53
C VAL A 182 -1.61 7.48 -1.55
N ALA A 183 -2.73 6.86 -1.17
CA ALA A 183 -3.52 6.01 -2.05
C ALA A 183 -4.13 6.78 -3.23
N VAL A 184 -4.78 7.92 -2.97
CA VAL A 184 -5.41 8.78 -3.98
C VAL A 184 -4.36 9.35 -4.95
N SER A 185 -3.14 9.63 -4.49
CA SER A 185 -2.06 10.11 -5.36
C SER A 185 -1.75 9.16 -6.53
N ARG A 186 -2.10 7.87 -6.41
CA ARG A 186 -1.87 6.90 -7.49
C ARG A 186 -2.87 7.00 -8.63
N ILE A 187 -4.04 7.54 -8.34
CA ILE A 187 -5.08 7.81 -9.34
C ILE A 187 -4.72 9.12 -10.06
N SER A 188 -4.31 10.16 -9.33
CA SER A 188 -3.89 11.44 -9.93
C SER A 188 -2.66 11.32 -10.82
N ASP A 189 -1.75 10.39 -10.50
CA ASP A 189 -0.55 10.11 -11.31
C ASP A 189 -0.82 9.14 -12.48
N TYR A 190 -2.08 8.70 -12.69
CA TYR A 190 -2.46 7.69 -13.69
C TYR A 190 -1.68 6.36 -13.57
N ARG A 191 -1.22 6.02 -12.37
CA ARG A 191 -0.42 4.81 -12.12
C ARG A 191 -1.29 3.59 -11.84
N HIS A 192 -2.53 3.81 -11.40
CA HIS A 192 -3.45 2.78 -10.94
C HIS A 192 -4.89 3.17 -11.20
N HIS A 193 -5.74 2.18 -11.51
CA HIS A 193 -7.18 2.36 -11.55
C HIS A 193 -7.71 2.51 -10.11
N TRP A 194 -8.89 3.13 -9.96
CA TRP A 194 -9.52 3.28 -8.64
C TRP A 194 -9.72 1.94 -7.93
N SER A 195 -10.01 0.86 -8.67
CA SER A 195 -10.21 -0.48 -8.11
C SER A 195 -8.91 -1.12 -7.62
N ASP A 196 -7.79 -0.84 -8.29
CA ASP A 196 -6.45 -1.28 -7.83
C ASP A 196 -6.11 -0.64 -6.47
N VAL A 197 -6.50 0.63 -6.30
CA VAL A 197 -6.33 1.41 -5.07
C VAL A 197 -7.28 0.95 -3.97
N LEU A 198 -8.54 0.68 -4.30
CA LEU A 198 -9.51 0.18 -3.33
C LEU A 198 -9.07 -1.18 -2.76
N VAL A 199 -8.73 -2.14 -3.63
CA VAL A 199 -8.30 -3.48 -3.21
C VAL A 199 -6.96 -3.42 -2.48
N GLY A 200 -6.00 -2.61 -2.96
CA GLY A 200 -4.75 -2.37 -2.25
C GLY A 200 -4.99 -1.90 -0.82
N SER A 201 -5.85 -0.88 -0.64
CA SER A 201 -6.18 -0.31 0.67
C SER A 201 -6.84 -1.34 1.57
N ALA A 202 -7.76 -2.15 1.02
CA ALA A 202 -8.45 -3.21 1.75
C ALA A 202 -7.47 -4.30 2.23
N ILE A 203 -6.52 -4.72 1.40
CA ILE A 203 -5.47 -5.68 1.80
C ILE A 203 -4.65 -5.11 2.96
N GLY A 204 -4.13 -3.89 2.81
CA GLY A 204 -3.31 -3.24 3.84
C GLY A 204 -4.07 -3.04 5.16
N ALA A 205 -5.30 -2.53 5.09
CA ALA A 205 -6.15 -2.32 6.27
C ALA A 205 -6.50 -3.64 6.97
N SER A 206 -6.75 -4.71 6.21
CA SER A 206 -7.05 -6.04 6.75
C SER A 206 -5.85 -6.62 7.48
N CYS A 207 -4.65 -6.54 6.91
CA CYS A 207 -3.42 -6.96 7.57
C CYS A 207 -3.13 -6.13 8.83
N ALA A 208 -3.27 -4.81 8.76
CA ALA A 208 -3.11 -3.92 9.90
C ALA A 208 -4.06 -4.28 11.05
N TRP A 209 -5.35 -4.45 10.74
CA TRP A 209 -6.35 -4.84 11.72
C TRP A 209 -6.06 -6.21 12.32
N TYR A 210 -5.74 -7.21 11.49
CA TYR A 210 -5.47 -8.57 11.95
C TYR A 210 -4.27 -8.63 12.89
N PHE A 211 -3.13 -8.03 12.52
CA PHE A 211 -1.94 -8.05 13.35
C PHE A 211 -2.04 -7.14 14.57
N TYR A 212 -2.82 -6.06 14.52
CA TYR A 212 -3.21 -5.33 15.73
C TYR A 212 -4.00 -6.24 16.67
N ARG A 213 -5.07 -6.87 16.18
CA ARG A 213 -5.95 -7.76 16.98
C ARG A 213 -5.26 -9.02 17.49
N ARG A 214 -4.19 -9.47 16.83
CA ARG A 214 -3.39 -10.62 17.27
C ARG A 214 -2.61 -10.34 18.56
N HIS A 215 -2.18 -9.09 18.74
CA HIS A 215 -1.34 -8.66 19.86
C HIS A 215 -2.12 -7.83 20.88
N PHE A 216 -3.14 -7.09 20.47
CA PHE A 216 -3.92 -6.17 21.30
C PHE A 216 -5.42 -6.52 21.29
N PRO A 217 -6.14 -6.22 22.39
CA PRO A 217 -7.59 -6.26 22.44
C PRO A 217 -8.27 -5.35 21.43
N ALA A 218 -9.57 -5.56 21.20
CA ALA A 218 -10.37 -4.62 20.43
C ALA A 218 -10.31 -3.21 21.03
N VAL A 219 -10.37 -2.16 20.20
CA VAL A 219 -10.29 -0.75 20.63
C VAL A 219 -11.35 -0.38 21.68
N GLY A 220 -12.53 -1.02 21.65
CA GLY A 220 -13.59 -0.83 22.65
C GLY A 220 -13.34 -1.53 23.98
N SER A 221 -12.32 -2.38 24.09
CA SER A 221 -12.02 -3.11 25.32
C SER A 221 -11.50 -2.17 26.42
N PRO A 222 -11.86 -2.39 27.70
CA PRO A 222 -11.28 -1.63 28.83
C PRO A 222 -9.76 -1.71 28.93
N VAL A 223 -9.15 -2.77 28.37
CA VAL A 223 -7.71 -3.04 28.40
C VAL A 223 -7.03 -2.87 27.04
N CYS A 224 -7.65 -2.14 26.09
CA CYS A 224 -7.15 -1.93 24.72
C CYS A 224 -5.76 -1.28 24.60
N SER A 225 -5.23 -0.68 25.66
CA SER A 225 -3.90 -0.07 25.68
C SER A 225 -2.75 -1.05 25.95
N ALA A 226 -3.03 -2.27 26.39
CA ALA A 226 -2.04 -3.28 26.71
C ALA A 226 -2.17 -4.51 25.78
N PRO A 227 -1.06 -5.16 25.40
CA PRO A 227 -1.14 -6.40 24.64
C PRO A 227 -1.69 -7.56 25.49
N TYR A 228 -2.06 -8.66 24.84
CA TYR A 228 -2.32 -9.92 25.55
C TYR A 228 -1.03 -10.37 26.28
N ALA A 229 -1.21 -10.94 27.48
CA ALA A 229 -0.17 -11.25 28.46
C ALA A 229 1.07 -11.92 27.87
#